data_AF-A0A939M8K7-F1
#
_entry.id   AF-A0A939M8K7-F1
#
_cell.length_a   1.000
_cell.length_b   1.000
_cell.length_c   1.000
_cell.angle_alpha   90.00
_cell.angle_beta   90.00
_cell.angle_gamma   90.00
#
_symmetry.space_group_name_H-M   'P 1'
#
loop_
_entity.id
_entity.type
_entity.pdbx_description
1 polymer ?
#
loop_
_entity_poly.entity_id
_entity_poly.type
_entity_poly.pdbx_seq_one_letter_code
_entity_poly.pdbx_strand_id
1 'polypeptide(L)'
;MPAILAGRPADNQISWGITRRHGEFKVIILAENDADPLVQEIVRSSEAVFVTRLTAEAHSLDARASHLPKSPSLPDRKAGASIGHMSGYPGTLGCFVRCTEGNWLGVISASHVLGRNNRSRRGDKVLSPGDPDGRRTLNEEIGTLQNFKLLPHFQCASDNYLCCEDIALVKVEDTSDIPDVTEVWSPDRPNILMPIQRVIGGEDVANRLGQRVYKMGRTTGLTSGILDIVGLQRQRIVVANSDPAEAVTERHYIYTNILAVRCDKGPFSRAGDSGALVYTADGCGIGLVIAGTEQYSFVSPLDACLRDMKATIL
;
A
#
# COMPACT_ATOMS: atom_id res chain seq x y z
N MET A 1 -32.10 -20.54 -4.65
CA MET A 1 -31.68 -21.16 -3.38
C MET A 1 -30.47 -20.39 -2.90
N PRO A 2 -30.50 -19.72 -1.73
CA PRO A 2 -29.28 -19.13 -1.20
C PRO A 2 -28.41 -20.30 -0.75
N ALA A 3 -27.23 -20.42 -1.35
CA ALA A 3 -26.21 -21.33 -0.85
C ALA A 3 -25.92 -20.92 0.59
N ILE A 4 -26.25 -21.82 1.51
CA ILE A 4 -25.81 -21.78 2.90
C ILE A 4 -24.29 -21.72 2.83
N LEU A 5 -23.74 -20.52 3.07
CA LEU A 5 -22.33 -20.32 3.36
C LEU A 5 -22.07 -21.04 4.69
N ALA A 6 -21.81 -22.35 4.59
CA ALA A 6 -21.19 -23.11 5.66
C ALA A 6 -19.96 -22.30 6.13
N GLY A 7 -19.90 -22.05 7.44
CA GLY A 7 -19.15 -20.97 8.08
C GLY A 7 -17.81 -20.63 7.43
N ARG A 8 -17.62 -19.35 7.08
CA ARG A 8 -16.31 -18.84 6.69
C ARG A 8 -15.39 -18.95 7.92
N PRO A 9 -14.14 -19.44 7.78
CA PRO A 9 -13.20 -19.57 8.88
C PRO A 9 -12.70 -18.24 9.50
N ALA A 10 -13.45 -17.15 9.41
CA ALA A 10 -13.00 -15.77 9.62
C ALA A 10 -13.94 -14.88 10.46
N ASP A 11 -15.01 -15.39 11.07
CA ASP A 11 -16.04 -14.51 11.63
C ASP A 11 -15.63 -13.68 12.87
N ASN A 12 -14.41 -13.88 13.41
CA ASN A 12 -13.93 -13.20 14.63
C ASN A 12 -12.46 -12.74 14.56
N GLN A 13 -12.00 -12.20 13.42
CA GLN A 13 -10.59 -11.78 13.31
C GLN A 13 -10.31 -10.48 14.11
N ILE A 14 -9.24 -10.55 14.92
CA ILE A 14 -8.73 -9.45 15.72
C ILE A 14 -7.32 -9.08 15.23
N SER A 15 -7.09 -7.79 15.04
CA SER A 15 -5.79 -7.20 14.75
C SER A 15 -5.38 -6.26 15.88
N TRP A 16 -4.09 -6.06 16.11
CA TRP A 16 -3.63 -5.17 17.18
C TRP A 16 -2.36 -4.42 16.78
N GLY A 17 -2.18 -3.22 17.32
CA GLY A 17 -0.99 -2.40 17.08
C GLY A 17 -0.77 -1.36 18.17
N ILE A 18 0.10 -0.40 17.88
CA ILE A 18 0.40 0.71 18.79
C ILE A 18 -0.13 2.01 18.20
N THR A 19 -0.83 2.79 19.01
CA THR A 19 -1.31 4.14 18.68
C THR A 19 -0.84 5.14 19.72
N ARG A 20 -1.06 6.43 19.48
CA ARG A 20 -0.81 7.50 20.44
C ARG A 20 -2.10 8.28 20.71
N ARG A 21 -2.45 8.42 21.99
CA ARG A 21 -3.64 9.18 22.45
C ARG A 21 -3.24 10.04 23.63
N HIS A 22 -3.64 11.31 23.60
CA HIS A 22 -3.29 12.30 24.63
C HIS A 22 -1.79 12.35 24.98
N GLY A 23 -0.92 12.12 23.99
CA GLY A 23 0.53 12.14 24.17
C GLY A 23 1.16 10.81 24.61
N GLU A 24 0.36 9.81 24.98
CA GLU A 24 0.83 8.50 25.47
C GLU A 24 0.65 7.39 24.42
N PHE A 25 1.59 6.43 24.40
CA PHE A 25 1.44 5.22 23.61
C PHE A 25 0.38 4.30 24.24
N LYS A 26 -0.49 3.73 23.41
CA LYS A 26 -1.56 2.80 23.79
C LYS A 26 -1.60 1.63 22.82
N VAL A 27 -2.13 0.50 23.27
CA VAL A 27 -2.47 -0.62 22.39
C VAL A 27 -3.82 -0.34 21.76
N ILE A 28 -3.94 -0.59 20.46
CA ILE A 28 -5.21 -0.52 19.74
C ILE A 28 -5.58 -1.90 19.24
N ILE A 29 -6.85 -2.25 19.36
CA ILE A 29 -7.41 -3.51 18.86
C ILE A 29 -8.44 -3.18 17.78
N LEU A 30 -8.30 -3.80 16.62
CA LEU A 30 -9.25 -3.70 15.53
C LEU A 30 -9.99 -5.02 15.42
N ALA A 31 -11.31 -4.98 15.47
CA ALA A 31 -12.16 -6.16 15.34
C ALA A 31 -13.04 -6.03 14.09
N GLU A 32 -13.17 -7.12 13.33
CA GLU A 32 -14.10 -7.16 12.18
C GLU A 32 -15.56 -7.15 12.64
N ASN A 33 -15.86 -7.82 13.76
CA ASN A 33 -17.16 -7.87 14.40
C ASN A 33 -17.07 -7.38 15.85
N ASP A 34 -17.56 -6.17 16.12
CA ASP A 34 -17.58 -5.58 17.45
C ASP A 34 -18.77 -6.06 18.29
N ALA A 35 -19.75 -6.77 17.71
CA ALA A 35 -20.85 -7.37 18.45
C ALA A 35 -20.49 -8.71 19.11
N ASP A 36 -19.30 -9.25 18.85
CA ASP A 36 -18.83 -10.48 19.48
C ASP A 36 -18.71 -10.27 21.01
N PRO A 37 -19.33 -11.14 21.85
CA PRO A 37 -19.29 -11.01 23.31
C PRO A 37 -17.88 -10.95 23.91
N LEU A 38 -16.91 -11.68 23.33
CA LEU A 38 -15.52 -11.69 23.76
C LEU A 38 -14.82 -10.36 23.42
N VAL A 39 -15.11 -9.79 22.24
CA VAL A 39 -14.63 -8.44 21.88
C VAL A 39 -15.21 -7.41 22.84
N GLN A 40 -16.51 -7.48 23.14
CA GLN A 40 -17.20 -6.60 24.09
C GLN A 40 -16.64 -6.74 25.51
N GLU A 41 -16.27 -7.94 25.95
CA GLU A 41 -15.64 -8.17 27.25
C GLU A 41 -14.23 -7.56 27.31
N ILE A 42 -13.42 -7.72 26.27
CA ILE A 42 -12.09 -7.09 26.17
C ILE A 42 -12.21 -5.56 26.24
N VAL A 43 -13.16 -4.98 25.51
CA VAL A 43 -13.43 -3.52 25.54
C VAL A 43 -13.79 -3.04 26.94
N ARG A 44 -14.68 -3.76 27.64
CA ARG A 44 -15.14 -3.36 28.99
C ARG A 44 -14.06 -3.51 30.06
N SER A 45 -13.18 -4.49 29.91
CA SER A 45 -12.16 -4.82 30.91
C SER A 45 -10.85 -4.05 30.74
N SER A 46 -10.65 -3.34 29.63
CA SER A 46 -9.37 -2.74 29.28
C SER A 46 -9.46 -1.21 29.16
N GLU A 47 -8.92 -0.48 30.14
CA GLU A 47 -8.76 0.99 30.08
C GLU A 47 -7.83 1.46 28.93
N ALA A 48 -7.00 0.55 28.41
CA ALA A 48 -5.95 0.82 27.43
C ALA A 48 -6.28 0.36 26.00
N VAL A 49 -7.51 -0.12 25.73
CA VAL A 49 -7.91 -0.71 24.45
C VAL A 49 -9.02 0.11 23.82
N PHE A 50 -8.72 0.74 22.68
CA PHE A 50 -9.74 1.28 21.80
C PHE A 50 -10.12 0.20 20.79
N VAL A 51 -11.40 -0.20 20.77
CA VAL A 51 -11.96 -1.00 19.68
C VAL A 51 -12.70 -0.08 18.74
N THR A 52 -12.18 0.05 17.53
CA THR A 52 -12.93 0.63 16.42
C THR A 52 -13.28 -0.48 15.45
N ARG A 53 -14.52 -0.47 14.97
CA ARG A 53 -14.97 -1.31 13.87
C ARG A 53 -14.10 -0.99 12.66
N LEU A 54 -13.54 -2.02 12.03
CA LEU A 54 -12.76 -1.84 10.82
C LEU A 54 -12.94 -3.05 9.90
N THR A 55 -13.98 -2.99 9.07
CA THR A 55 -14.08 -3.82 7.88
C THR A 55 -13.15 -3.24 6.82
N ALA A 56 -11.92 -3.76 6.78
CA ALA A 56 -10.92 -3.45 5.77
C ALA A 56 -11.24 -4.17 4.46
N GLU A 57 -11.84 -3.50 3.48
CA GLU A 57 -11.90 -4.01 2.11
C GLU A 57 -10.81 -3.33 1.27
N ALA A 58 -9.88 -4.08 0.70
CA ALA A 58 -9.00 -3.56 -0.35
C ALA A 58 -9.50 -4.01 -1.71
N HIS A 59 -10.12 -3.09 -2.41
CA HIS A 59 -10.50 -3.39 -3.77
C HIS A 59 -9.28 -3.13 -4.67
N SER A 60 -8.71 -4.18 -5.25
CA SER A 60 -8.00 -4.02 -6.53
C SER A 60 -9.10 -3.95 -7.58
N LEU A 61 -9.60 -2.74 -7.82
CA LEU A 61 -10.69 -2.52 -8.77
C LEU A 61 -10.16 -2.64 -10.19
N ASP A 62 -11.00 -3.23 -11.04
CA ASP A 62 -10.93 -2.99 -12.47
C ASP A 62 -11.03 -1.48 -12.71
N ALA A 63 -9.97 -0.88 -13.27
CA ALA A 63 -9.92 0.54 -13.60
C ALA A 63 -11.02 0.96 -14.59
N ARG A 64 -11.66 0.01 -15.31
CA ARG A 64 -12.80 0.24 -16.21
C ARG A 64 -14.15 0.24 -15.50
N ALA A 65 -14.24 -0.36 -14.31
CA ALA A 65 -15.46 -0.41 -13.51
C ALA A 65 -15.61 0.81 -12.56
N SER A 66 -14.55 1.61 -12.39
CA SER A 66 -14.57 2.79 -11.54
C SER A 66 -14.87 4.06 -12.32
N HIS A 67 -15.98 4.74 -12.00
CA HIS A 67 -16.22 6.15 -12.37
C HIS A 67 -15.37 7.14 -11.55
N LEU A 68 -14.26 6.68 -10.97
CA LEU A 68 -13.43 7.49 -10.09
C LEU A 68 -12.65 8.50 -10.93
N PRO A 69 -12.64 9.79 -10.56
CA PRO A 69 -11.85 10.80 -11.24
C PRO A 69 -10.38 10.37 -11.19
N LYS A 70 -9.74 10.25 -12.35
CA LYS A 70 -8.29 10.11 -12.43
C LYS A 70 -7.68 11.45 -12.00
N SER A 71 -6.64 11.42 -11.17
CA SER A 71 -5.79 12.61 -10.98
C SER A 71 -5.38 13.14 -12.36
N PRO A 72 -5.31 14.46 -12.60
CA PRO A 72 -4.73 15.01 -13.82
C PRO A 72 -3.43 14.26 -14.12
N SER A 73 -3.28 13.81 -15.37
CA SER A 73 -2.15 13.00 -15.84
C SER A 73 -0.86 13.62 -15.31
N LEU A 74 -0.31 13.00 -14.26
CA LEU A 74 1.01 13.36 -13.79
C LEU A 74 1.98 13.21 -14.95
N PRO A 75 3.03 14.03 -15.03
CA PRO A 75 4.12 13.75 -15.95
C PRO A 75 4.56 12.30 -15.74
N ASP A 76 4.74 11.57 -16.84
CA ASP A 76 5.17 10.17 -16.81
C ASP A 76 6.46 10.05 -15.98
N ARG A 77 6.64 8.92 -15.32
CA ARG A 77 7.85 8.62 -14.52
C ARG A 77 8.09 9.62 -13.40
N LYS A 78 7.08 9.87 -12.56
CA LYS A 78 7.21 10.56 -11.25
C LYS A 78 6.63 9.72 -10.11
N ALA A 79 7.08 9.96 -8.89
CA ALA A 79 6.41 9.39 -7.70
C ALA A 79 4.93 9.83 -7.68
N GLY A 80 4.04 8.87 -7.54
CA GLY A 80 2.59 9.08 -7.65
C GLY A 80 1.99 8.82 -9.03
N ALA A 81 2.81 8.66 -10.08
CA ALA A 81 2.33 8.37 -11.44
C ALA A 81 1.83 6.93 -11.60
N SER A 82 1.18 6.64 -12.73
CA SER A 82 0.68 5.30 -13.06
C SER A 82 1.82 4.37 -13.41
N ILE A 83 1.83 3.16 -12.85
CA ILE A 83 2.75 2.08 -13.22
C ILE A 83 2.02 0.74 -13.17
N GLY A 84 2.28 -0.15 -14.13
CA GLY A 84 1.59 -1.43 -14.18
C GLY A 84 2.40 -2.50 -14.88
N HIS A 85 2.17 -3.75 -14.50
CA HIS A 85 2.69 -4.89 -15.26
C HIS A 85 2.03 -4.95 -16.65
N MET A 86 2.76 -5.31 -17.71
CA MET A 86 2.25 -5.38 -19.09
C MET A 86 0.92 -6.13 -19.23
N SER A 87 0.76 -7.22 -18.49
CA SER A 87 -0.44 -8.06 -18.48
C SER A 87 -1.37 -7.84 -17.27
N GLY A 88 -1.24 -6.74 -16.52
CA GLY A 88 -2.04 -6.43 -15.34
C GLY A 88 -2.66 -5.02 -15.40
N TYR A 89 -3.36 -4.63 -14.33
CA TYR A 89 -3.84 -3.26 -14.14
C TYR A 89 -2.82 -2.39 -13.39
N PRO A 90 -2.95 -1.05 -13.45
CA PRO A 90 -1.96 -0.14 -12.92
C PRO A 90 -2.22 0.19 -11.46
N GLY A 91 -1.12 0.27 -10.72
CA GLY A 91 -1.04 0.93 -9.42
C GLY A 91 -0.26 2.23 -9.56
N THR A 92 0.37 2.63 -8.46
CA THR A 92 1.13 3.87 -8.34
C THR A 92 2.63 3.60 -8.26
N LEU A 93 3.43 4.39 -8.97
CA LEU A 93 4.88 4.45 -8.83
C LEU A 93 5.21 5.05 -7.46
N GLY A 94 5.85 4.28 -6.59
CA GLY A 94 6.18 4.68 -5.22
C GLY A 94 7.31 5.69 -5.18
N CYS A 95 8.54 5.23 -5.43
CA CYS A 95 9.71 6.10 -5.50
C CYS A 95 10.80 5.51 -6.40
N PHE A 96 11.78 6.36 -6.70
CA PHE A 96 13.00 5.97 -7.37
C PHE A 96 14.01 5.45 -6.35
N VAL A 97 14.73 4.41 -6.73
CA VAL A 97 15.69 3.76 -5.85
C VAL A 97 16.98 3.44 -6.59
N ARG A 98 18.06 3.29 -5.83
CA ARG A 98 19.29 2.66 -6.25
C ARG A 98 19.38 1.29 -5.61
N CYS A 99 19.46 0.24 -6.43
CA CYS A 99 19.76 -1.08 -5.92
C CYS A 99 21.23 -1.14 -5.49
N THR A 100 21.48 -1.57 -4.26
CA THR A 100 22.83 -1.70 -3.71
C THR A 100 23.59 -2.85 -4.40
N GLU A 101 22.89 -3.91 -4.77
CA GLU A 101 23.45 -5.02 -5.54
C GLU A 101 23.47 -4.70 -7.03
N GLY A 102 24.67 -4.45 -7.56
CA GLY A 102 24.88 -4.16 -8.98
C GLY A 102 24.71 -2.69 -9.37
N ASN A 103 24.45 -1.80 -8.41
CA ASN A 103 24.45 -0.34 -8.58
C ASN A 103 23.66 0.17 -9.79
N TRP A 104 22.39 -0.20 -9.89
CA TRP A 104 21.49 0.23 -10.95
C TRP A 104 20.28 1.00 -10.40
N LEU A 105 19.69 1.83 -11.26
CA LEU A 105 18.52 2.62 -10.94
C LEU A 105 17.24 1.83 -11.17
N GLY A 106 16.30 2.02 -10.25
CA GLY A 106 15.04 1.30 -10.25
C GLY A 106 13.89 2.15 -9.75
N VAL A 107 12.71 1.57 -9.83
CA VAL A 107 11.50 2.08 -9.18
C VAL A 107 10.87 0.98 -8.35
N ILE A 108 10.16 1.39 -7.30
CA ILE A 108 9.37 0.47 -6.48
C ILE A 108 7.87 0.77 -6.55
N SER A 109 7.07 -0.26 -6.38
CA SER A 109 5.61 -0.20 -6.28
C SER A 109 5.10 -1.41 -5.48
N ALA A 110 3.78 -1.62 -5.41
CA ALA A 110 3.18 -2.76 -4.72
C ALA A 110 3.43 -4.08 -5.47
N SER A 111 3.67 -5.15 -4.70
CA SER A 111 3.81 -6.52 -5.20
C SER A 111 2.50 -7.07 -5.75
N HIS A 112 1.37 -6.83 -5.08
CA HIS A 112 0.09 -7.34 -5.61
C HIS A 112 -0.25 -6.72 -6.99
N VAL A 113 0.29 -5.54 -7.29
CA VAL A 113 0.18 -4.87 -8.60
C VAL A 113 1.18 -5.46 -9.59
N LEU A 114 2.48 -5.28 -9.35
CA LEU A 114 3.51 -5.63 -10.34
C LEU A 114 3.86 -7.12 -10.36
N GLY A 115 3.70 -7.80 -9.23
CA GLY A 115 3.80 -9.26 -9.08
C GLY A 115 2.52 -10.01 -9.46
N ARG A 116 1.44 -9.29 -9.77
CA ARG A 116 0.13 -9.82 -10.18
C ARG A 116 -0.41 -10.91 -9.27
N ASN A 117 -0.31 -10.71 -7.95
CA ASN A 117 -0.68 -11.70 -6.93
C ASN A 117 0.06 -13.04 -7.12
N ASN A 118 1.40 -12.98 -7.22
CA ASN A 118 2.34 -14.10 -7.37
C ASN A 118 2.33 -14.81 -8.73
N ARG A 119 1.92 -14.13 -9.80
CA ARG A 119 1.91 -14.71 -11.15
C ARG A 119 3.00 -14.18 -12.06
N SER A 120 3.60 -13.05 -11.71
CA SER A 120 4.70 -12.50 -12.47
C SER A 120 6.00 -13.26 -12.23
N ARG A 121 6.95 -13.02 -13.13
CA ARG A 121 8.29 -13.59 -13.13
C ARG A 121 9.30 -12.46 -13.27
N ARG A 122 10.51 -12.74 -12.79
CA ARG A 122 11.65 -11.85 -13.05
C ARG A 122 11.86 -11.70 -14.56
N GLY A 123 12.07 -10.46 -15.00
CA GLY A 123 12.22 -10.08 -16.41
C GLY A 123 10.92 -9.65 -17.07
N ASP A 124 9.77 -9.80 -16.41
CA ASP A 124 8.50 -9.33 -16.95
C ASP A 124 8.50 -7.81 -17.17
N LYS A 125 7.81 -7.38 -18.23
CA LYS A 125 7.76 -5.98 -18.65
C LYS A 125 6.84 -5.16 -17.76
N VAL A 126 7.32 -4.00 -17.33
CA VAL A 126 6.58 -3.01 -16.56
C VAL A 126 6.45 -1.74 -17.39
N LEU A 127 5.24 -1.19 -17.38
CA LEU A 127 4.84 -0.02 -18.14
C LEU A 127 4.62 1.19 -17.22
N SER A 128 4.98 2.37 -17.68
CA SER A 128 4.66 3.64 -17.04
C SER A 128 4.41 4.70 -18.14
N PRO A 129 3.16 5.12 -18.37
CA PRO A 129 1.96 4.73 -17.65
C PRO A 129 1.54 3.26 -17.87
N GLY A 130 0.94 2.64 -16.87
CA GLY A 130 0.34 1.30 -17.01
C GLY A 130 -1.02 1.33 -17.71
N ASP A 131 -1.41 0.27 -18.41
CA ASP A 131 -2.74 0.16 -19.05
C ASP A 131 -3.85 0.08 -17.99
N PRO A 132 -4.98 0.82 -18.09
CA PRO A 132 -5.42 1.60 -19.26
C PRO A 132 -5.11 3.10 -19.19
N ASP A 133 -4.21 3.55 -18.30
CA ASP A 133 -3.77 4.96 -18.27
C ASP A 133 -2.83 5.25 -19.44
N GLY A 134 -1.96 4.29 -19.78
CA GLY A 134 -1.14 4.26 -20.99
C GLY A 134 -1.60 3.18 -21.97
N ARG A 135 -0.91 3.10 -23.11
CA ARG A 135 -1.14 2.02 -24.08
C ARG A 135 -0.37 0.77 -23.66
N ARG A 136 -0.97 -0.40 -23.81
CA ARG A 136 -0.29 -1.69 -23.60
C ARG A 136 0.70 -2.00 -24.75
N THR A 137 1.83 -1.29 -24.75
CA THR A 137 2.88 -1.38 -25.77
C THR A 137 4.26 -1.22 -25.14
N LEU A 138 5.29 -1.74 -25.80
CA LEU A 138 6.69 -1.61 -25.36
C LEU A 138 7.19 -0.15 -25.41
N ASN A 139 6.51 0.74 -26.11
CA ASN A 139 6.84 2.18 -26.07
C ASN A 139 6.60 2.80 -24.69
N GLU A 140 5.69 2.22 -23.88
CA GLU A 140 5.44 2.65 -22.50
C GLU A 140 6.33 1.88 -21.50
N GLU A 141 7.27 1.05 -21.96
CA GLU A 141 8.16 0.30 -21.08
C GLU A 141 9.03 1.26 -20.27
N ILE A 142 8.94 1.14 -18.94
CA ILE A 142 9.89 1.79 -18.02
C ILE A 142 11.03 0.84 -17.64
N GLY A 143 10.73 -0.46 -17.59
CA GLY A 143 11.75 -1.48 -17.52
C GLY A 143 11.24 -2.84 -17.07
N THR A 144 12.09 -3.59 -16.38
CA THR A 144 11.87 -5.02 -16.11
C THR A 144 11.76 -5.33 -14.63
N LEU A 145 10.76 -6.15 -14.26
CA LEU A 145 10.55 -6.60 -12.89
C LEU A 145 11.75 -7.46 -12.44
N GLN A 146 12.44 -7.04 -11.38
CA GLN A 146 13.61 -7.77 -10.86
C GLN A 146 13.27 -8.62 -9.65
N ASN A 147 12.41 -8.12 -8.76
CA ASN A 147 12.02 -8.81 -7.54
C ASN A 147 10.63 -8.34 -7.07
N PHE A 148 9.93 -9.17 -6.33
CA PHE A 148 8.70 -8.80 -5.63
C PHE A 148 8.44 -9.77 -4.48
N LYS A 149 7.78 -9.31 -3.43
CA LYS A 149 7.42 -10.15 -2.28
C LYS A 149 6.25 -11.07 -2.63
N LEU A 150 6.42 -12.36 -2.40
CA LEU A 150 5.32 -13.31 -2.53
C LEU A 150 4.30 -13.06 -1.42
N LEU A 151 3.04 -12.91 -1.80
CA LEU A 151 1.92 -12.69 -0.90
C LEU A 151 1.13 -14.00 -0.74
N PRO A 152 1.31 -14.78 0.35
CA PRO A 152 0.58 -16.03 0.55
C PRO A 152 -0.91 -15.77 0.76
N HIS A 153 -1.75 -16.41 -0.05
CA HIS A 153 -3.19 -16.33 0.06
C HIS A 153 -3.70 -17.24 1.19
N PHE A 154 -4.47 -16.68 2.12
CA PHE A 154 -5.10 -17.39 3.21
C PHE A 154 -6.37 -18.10 2.71
N GLN A 155 -6.37 -19.44 2.70
CA GLN A 155 -7.49 -20.26 2.22
C GLN A 155 -8.26 -20.93 3.37
N CYS A 156 -7.60 -21.28 4.47
CA CYS A 156 -8.26 -21.90 5.63
C CYS A 156 -7.60 -21.51 6.97
N ALA A 157 -8.31 -21.74 8.08
CA ALA A 157 -7.88 -21.34 9.43
C ALA A 157 -6.54 -21.94 9.89
N SER A 158 -6.08 -23.04 9.28
CA SER A 158 -4.78 -23.65 9.58
C SER A 158 -3.60 -22.97 8.89
N ASP A 159 -3.84 -22.04 7.97
CA ASP A 159 -2.78 -21.26 7.33
C ASP A 159 -2.18 -20.27 8.34
N ASN A 160 -0.88 -20.38 8.61
CA ASN A 160 -0.15 -19.44 9.49
C ASN A 160 0.74 -18.48 8.72
N TYR A 161 0.52 -18.33 7.41
CA TYR A 161 1.32 -17.46 6.57
C TYR A 161 0.95 -15.99 6.79
N LEU A 162 1.96 -15.15 6.99
CA LEU A 162 1.83 -13.71 7.18
C LEU A 162 2.55 -12.98 6.05
N CYS A 163 1.92 -11.94 5.53
CA CYS A 163 2.53 -10.99 4.61
C CYS A 163 3.21 -9.89 5.46
N CYS A 164 4.53 -9.74 5.35
CA CYS A 164 5.26 -8.72 6.08
C CYS A 164 5.33 -7.40 5.28
N GLU A 165 5.59 -7.48 3.99
CA GLU A 165 5.70 -6.32 3.09
C GLU A 165 5.02 -6.57 1.75
N ASP A 166 4.48 -5.52 1.15
CA ASP A 166 3.90 -5.53 -0.19
C ASP A 166 4.72 -4.63 -1.13
N ILE A 167 5.73 -5.23 -1.77
CA ILE A 167 6.76 -4.48 -2.49
C ILE A 167 7.24 -5.24 -3.73
N ALA A 168 7.39 -4.52 -4.84
CA ALA A 168 8.03 -4.94 -6.07
C ALA A 168 9.11 -3.94 -6.49
N LEU A 169 10.18 -4.45 -7.08
CA LEU A 169 11.34 -3.71 -7.55
C LEU A 169 11.51 -3.92 -9.06
N VAL A 170 11.59 -2.81 -9.77
CA VAL A 170 11.76 -2.75 -11.23
C VAL A 170 13.11 -2.11 -11.52
N LYS A 171 13.90 -2.74 -12.40
CA LYS A 171 15.09 -2.10 -12.97
C LYS A 171 14.66 -1.23 -14.13
N VAL A 172 15.04 0.03 -14.10
CA VAL A 172 14.78 0.97 -15.19
C VAL A 172 15.78 0.71 -16.32
N GLU A 173 15.29 0.68 -17.56
CA GLU A 173 16.13 0.44 -18.75
C GLU A 173 16.71 1.74 -19.32
N ASP A 174 15.88 2.78 -19.49
CA ASP A 174 16.32 4.14 -19.86
C ASP A 174 16.37 5.03 -18.63
N THR A 175 17.57 5.47 -18.28
CA THR A 175 17.83 6.26 -17.07
C THR A 175 18.00 7.75 -17.33
N SER A 176 17.84 8.19 -18.58
CA SER A 176 18.11 9.59 -18.99
C SER A 176 17.17 10.62 -18.35
N ASP A 177 15.99 10.19 -17.90
CA ASP A 177 14.95 11.02 -17.31
C ASP A 177 14.64 10.66 -15.84
N ILE A 178 15.49 9.82 -15.22
CA ILE A 178 15.37 9.48 -13.81
C ILE A 178 15.93 10.63 -12.97
N PRO A 179 15.16 11.16 -11.99
CA PRO A 179 15.64 12.27 -11.17
C PRO A 179 16.77 11.81 -10.25
N ASP A 180 17.67 12.74 -9.89
CA ASP A 180 18.76 12.50 -8.94
C ASP A 180 18.25 12.14 -7.54
N VAL A 181 17.04 12.63 -7.19
CA VAL A 181 16.37 12.40 -5.92
C VAL A 181 14.90 12.08 -6.15
N THR A 182 14.28 11.29 -5.26
CA THR A 182 12.83 11.08 -5.28
C THR A 182 12.13 12.36 -4.87
N GLU A 183 11.34 12.94 -5.78
CA GLU A 183 10.50 14.09 -5.49
C GLU A 183 9.02 13.73 -5.38
N VAL A 184 8.33 14.39 -4.46
CA VAL A 184 6.87 14.28 -4.23
C VAL A 184 6.23 15.65 -4.22
N TRP A 185 4.91 15.73 -4.33
CA TRP A 185 4.20 17.02 -4.27
C TRP A 185 4.26 17.63 -2.88
N SER A 186 4.58 18.92 -2.80
CA SER A 186 4.56 19.67 -1.55
C SER A 186 3.12 19.84 -1.07
N PRO A 187 2.81 19.42 0.17
CA PRO A 187 1.47 19.60 0.75
C PRO A 187 1.09 21.07 0.93
N ASP A 188 2.06 21.91 1.27
CA ASP A 188 1.84 23.34 1.54
C ASP A 188 1.81 24.18 0.26
N ARG A 189 2.42 23.69 -0.81
CA ARG A 189 2.52 24.35 -2.10
C ARG A 189 2.10 23.38 -3.22
N PRO A 190 0.79 23.11 -3.36
CA PRO A 190 0.31 22.28 -4.45
C PRO A 190 0.76 22.92 -5.76
N ASN A 191 1.40 22.15 -6.64
CA ASN A 191 2.16 22.56 -7.84
C ASN A 191 3.68 22.66 -7.70
N ILE A 192 4.25 22.51 -6.50
CA ILE A 192 5.70 22.44 -6.29
C ILE A 192 6.09 21.03 -5.85
N LEU A 193 7.15 20.50 -6.45
CA LEU A 193 7.79 19.28 -6.00
C LEU A 193 8.75 19.57 -4.85
N MET A 194 8.85 18.62 -3.93
CA MET A 194 9.81 18.63 -2.82
C MET A 194 10.52 17.27 -2.78
N PRO A 195 11.83 17.25 -2.48
CA PRO A 195 12.58 16.01 -2.36
C PRO A 195 12.22 15.26 -1.08
N ILE A 196 12.23 13.93 -1.15
CA ILE A 196 12.29 13.08 0.03
C ILE A 196 13.70 13.14 0.59
N GLN A 197 13.83 13.69 1.78
CA GLN A 197 15.11 13.94 2.46
C GLN A 197 15.69 12.67 3.07
N ARG A 198 14.82 11.78 3.55
CA ARG A 198 15.21 10.51 4.20
C ARG A 198 14.03 9.56 4.31
N VAL A 199 14.34 8.29 4.53
CA VAL A 199 13.38 7.28 4.98
C VAL A 199 13.48 7.13 6.49
N ILE A 200 12.33 7.06 7.16
CA ILE A 200 12.26 6.79 8.60
C ILE A 200 11.57 5.44 8.83
N GLY A 201 11.97 4.75 9.91
CA GLY A 201 11.46 3.43 10.29
C GLY A 201 11.39 3.28 11.80
N GLY A 202 10.78 2.19 12.28
CA GLY A 202 10.75 1.83 13.70
C GLY A 202 10.26 2.97 14.63
N GLU A 203 11.09 3.31 15.62
CA GLU A 203 10.78 4.34 16.63
C GLU A 203 10.55 5.72 16.01
N ASP A 204 11.28 6.10 14.96
CA ASP A 204 11.10 7.40 14.30
C ASP A 204 9.70 7.53 13.69
N VAL A 205 9.15 6.46 13.13
CA VAL A 205 7.76 6.43 12.63
C VAL A 205 6.78 6.44 13.80
N ALA A 206 7.05 5.68 14.88
CA ALA A 206 6.21 5.68 16.09
C ALA A 206 6.10 7.08 16.72
N ASN A 207 7.18 7.85 16.72
CA ASN A 207 7.22 9.23 17.20
C ASN A 207 6.38 10.20 16.34
N ARG A 208 6.00 9.79 15.13
CA ARG A 208 5.10 10.54 14.22
C ARG A 208 3.63 10.18 14.39
N LEU A 209 3.26 9.24 15.28
CA LEU A 209 1.86 8.93 15.56
C LEU A 209 1.07 10.19 15.96
N GLY A 210 -0.11 10.34 15.37
CA GLY A 210 -0.99 11.51 15.48
C GLY A 210 -0.66 12.66 14.52
N GLN A 211 0.47 12.59 13.79
CA GLN A 211 0.83 13.60 12.80
C GLN A 211 0.16 13.34 11.45
N ARG A 212 0.05 14.40 10.66
CA ARG A 212 -0.47 14.33 9.30
C ARG A 212 0.57 13.74 8.35
N VAL A 213 0.13 12.83 7.51
CA VAL A 213 0.90 12.25 6.41
C VAL A 213 0.15 12.46 5.10
N TYR A 214 0.89 12.35 4.01
CA TYR A 214 0.43 12.64 2.66
C TYR A 214 0.83 11.52 1.72
N LYS A 215 0.10 11.38 0.62
CA LYS A 215 0.53 10.55 -0.51
C LYS A 215 0.10 11.20 -1.81
N MET A 216 0.85 10.97 -2.87
CA MET A 216 0.39 11.19 -4.24
C MET A 216 0.10 9.83 -4.85
N GLY A 217 -1.12 9.60 -5.35
CA GLY A 217 -1.48 8.35 -6.01
C GLY A 217 -2.19 8.57 -7.33
N ARG A 218 -2.06 7.60 -8.25
CA ARG A 218 -2.60 7.74 -9.62
C ARG A 218 -4.10 7.97 -9.66
N THR A 219 -4.84 7.46 -8.67
CA THR A 219 -6.30 7.53 -8.64
C THR A 219 -6.74 8.79 -7.91
N THR A 220 -6.45 8.89 -6.61
CA THR A 220 -7.01 9.98 -5.80
C THR A 220 -6.14 11.24 -5.75
N GLY A 221 -4.99 11.24 -6.42
CA GLY A 221 -4.06 12.38 -6.43
C GLY A 221 -3.43 12.60 -5.06
N LEU A 222 -3.21 13.88 -4.72
CA LEU A 222 -2.63 14.28 -3.44
C LEU A 222 -3.71 14.22 -2.36
N THR A 223 -3.55 13.31 -1.42
CA THR A 223 -4.43 13.18 -0.25
C THR A 223 -3.64 13.29 1.04
N SER A 224 -4.35 13.47 2.15
CA SER A 224 -3.75 13.52 3.48
C SER A 224 -4.59 12.75 4.48
N GLY A 225 -3.95 12.25 5.54
CA GLY A 225 -4.59 11.53 6.64
C GLY A 225 -3.72 11.61 7.89
N ILE A 226 -4.11 10.91 8.94
CA ILE A 226 -3.40 10.91 10.23
C ILE A 226 -2.71 9.56 10.42
N LEU A 227 -1.39 9.53 10.61
CA LEU A 227 -0.68 8.31 10.98
C LEU A 227 -1.16 7.88 12.38
N ASP A 228 -1.91 6.77 12.45
CA ASP A 228 -2.67 6.44 13.64
C ASP A 228 -2.23 5.15 14.32
N ILE A 229 -1.75 4.18 13.54
CA ILE A 229 -1.30 2.89 14.07
C ILE A 229 0.04 2.52 13.45
N VAL A 230 0.98 2.05 14.28
CA VAL A 230 2.23 1.41 13.85
C VAL A 230 2.27 -0.03 14.36
N GLY A 231 3.02 -0.89 13.67
CA GLY A 231 3.21 -2.28 14.09
C GLY A 231 1.89 -3.07 14.15
N LEU A 232 0.95 -2.78 13.26
CA LEU A 232 -0.34 -3.46 13.20
C LEU A 232 -0.14 -4.92 12.76
N GLN A 233 -0.59 -5.84 13.60
CA GLN A 233 -0.42 -7.29 13.45
C GLN A 233 -1.72 -7.93 12.98
N ARG A 234 -1.58 -8.97 12.15
CA ARG A 234 -2.66 -9.85 11.67
C ARG A 234 -3.86 -9.14 11.05
N GLN A 235 -3.63 -8.03 10.35
CA GLN A 235 -4.68 -7.33 9.62
C GLN A 235 -5.10 -8.13 8.39
N ARG A 236 -6.39 -8.48 8.30
CA ARG A 236 -6.95 -9.04 7.08
C ARG A 236 -7.12 -7.95 6.04
N ILE A 237 -6.63 -8.22 4.84
CA ILE A 237 -6.82 -7.39 3.66
C ILE A 237 -7.35 -8.32 2.58
N VAL A 238 -8.59 -8.08 2.16
CA VAL A 238 -9.16 -8.72 0.97
C VAL A 238 -8.65 -7.96 -0.23
N VAL A 239 -8.10 -8.61 -1.24
CA VAL A 239 -7.69 -8.04 -2.51
C VAL A 239 -8.49 -8.75 -3.61
N ALA A 240 -9.34 -8.02 -4.32
CA ALA A 240 -9.99 -8.54 -5.51
C ALA A 240 -8.92 -8.83 -6.57
N ASN A 241 -8.83 -10.04 -7.10
CA ASN A 241 -7.96 -10.34 -8.23
C ASN A 241 -8.58 -9.76 -9.50
N SER A 242 -7.97 -8.71 -10.04
CA SER A 242 -8.43 -8.02 -11.25
C SER A 242 -7.50 -8.31 -12.43
N ASP A 243 -6.90 -9.50 -12.51
CA ASP A 243 -6.13 -9.82 -13.72
C ASP A 243 -7.05 -9.83 -14.96
N PRO A 244 -6.73 -9.08 -16.02
CA PRO A 244 -7.57 -9.04 -17.23
C PRO A 244 -7.83 -10.42 -17.86
N ALA A 245 -6.99 -11.42 -17.56
CA ALA A 245 -7.11 -12.77 -18.08
C ALA A 245 -7.97 -13.71 -17.22
N GLU A 246 -8.47 -13.28 -16.05
CA GLU A 246 -9.14 -14.16 -15.09
C GLU A 246 -10.52 -13.65 -14.68
N ALA A 247 -11.34 -14.58 -14.18
CA ALA A 247 -12.55 -14.22 -13.46
C ALA A 247 -12.19 -13.48 -12.15
N VAL A 248 -12.96 -12.43 -11.84
CA VAL A 248 -12.79 -11.67 -10.60
C VAL A 248 -13.02 -12.60 -9.41
N THR A 249 -12.00 -12.77 -8.59
CA THR A 249 -12.02 -13.60 -7.38
C THR A 249 -11.48 -12.80 -6.21
N GLU A 250 -12.09 -12.95 -5.03
CA GLU A 250 -11.58 -12.34 -3.81
C GLU A 250 -10.46 -13.21 -3.22
N ARG A 251 -9.34 -12.57 -2.86
CA ARG A 251 -8.25 -13.24 -2.13
C ARG A 251 -8.02 -12.54 -0.80
N HIS A 252 -7.91 -13.32 0.26
CA HIS A 252 -7.62 -12.86 1.60
C HIS A 252 -6.11 -12.96 1.88
N TYR A 253 -5.56 -11.90 2.44
CA TYR A 253 -4.17 -11.81 2.86
C TYR A 253 -4.13 -11.34 4.32
N ILE A 254 -3.26 -11.95 5.13
CA ILE A 254 -3.06 -11.54 6.51
C ILE A 254 -1.72 -10.80 6.59
N TYR A 255 -1.78 -9.50 6.81
CA TYR A 255 -0.61 -8.64 6.93
C TYR A 255 -0.18 -8.47 8.38
N THR A 256 1.12 -8.31 8.60
CA THR A 256 1.69 -8.10 9.91
C THR A 256 2.76 -7.02 9.87
N ASN A 257 2.96 -6.33 10.99
CA ASN A 257 3.91 -5.22 11.11
C ASN A 257 3.68 -4.08 10.10
N ILE A 258 2.43 -3.82 9.73
CA ILE A 258 2.06 -2.73 8.82
C ILE A 258 1.66 -1.46 9.59
N LEU A 259 1.49 -0.35 8.89
CA LEU A 259 1.01 0.92 9.44
C LEU A 259 -0.45 1.14 9.03
N ALA A 260 -1.17 1.96 9.80
CA ALA A 260 -2.50 2.44 9.43
C ALA A 260 -2.59 3.97 9.50
N VAL A 261 -3.10 4.55 8.42
CA VAL A 261 -3.39 5.98 8.29
C VAL A 261 -4.89 6.16 8.37
N ARG A 262 -5.37 6.88 9.39
CA ARG A 262 -6.78 7.20 9.56
C ARG A 262 -7.21 8.30 8.60
N CYS A 263 -8.33 8.09 7.93
CA CYS A 263 -8.99 9.03 7.05
C CYS A 263 -9.64 10.17 7.86
N ASP A 264 -9.55 11.41 7.39
CA ASP A 264 -10.17 12.57 8.05
C ASP A 264 -10.92 13.50 7.10
N LYS A 265 -10.38 13.73 5.89
CA LYS A 265 -10.99 14.54 4.83
C LYS A 265 -11.45 13.68 3.65
N GLY A 266 -12.08 12.55 3.95
CA GLY A 266 -12.38 11.48 2.99
C GLY A 266 -11.30 10.40 2.96
N PRO A 267 -11.46 9.37 2.10
CA PRO A 267 -10.53 8.25 2.06
C PRO A 267 -9.13 8.69 1.65
N PHE A 268 -8.14 8.21 2.43
CA PHE A 268 -6.74 8.50 2.18
C PHE A 268 -6.24 7.85 0.88
N SER A 269 -6.71 6.64 0.57
CA SER A 269 -6.40 5.94 -0.68
C SER A 269 -7.60 5.19 -1.22
N ARG A 270 -7.60 4.94 -2.53
CA ARG A 270 -8.55 4.04 -3.21
C ARG A 270 -7.81 3.07 -4.12
N ALA A 271 -8.55 2.13 -4.71
CA ALA A 271 -8.03 1.24 -5.74
C ALA A 271 -7.21 1.99 -6.80
N GLY A 272 -6.03 1.46 -7.13
CA GLY A 272 -5.05 2.10 -8.01
C GLY A 272 -4.02 2.97 -7.29
N ASP A 273 -4.28 3.43 -6.06
CA ASP A 273 -3.26 4.11 -5.26
C ASP A 273 -2.23 3.13 -4.64
N SER A 274 -2.43 1.82 -4.78
CA SER A 274 -1.48 0.79 -4.33
C SER A 274 -0.07 1.05 -4.84
N GLY A 275 0.91 1.05 -3.94
CA GLY A 275 2.30 1.39 -4.23
C GLY A 275 2.63 2.88 -4.07
N ALA A 276 1.65 3.76 -3.80
CA ALA A 276 1.90 5.17 -3.57
C ALA A 276 2.77 5.40 -2.34
N LEU A 277 3.79 6.25 -2.46
CA LEU A 277 4.63 6.67 -1.35
C LEU A 277 3.84 7.54 -0.37
N VAL A 278 3.89 7.16 0.90
CA VAL A 278 3.40 7.91 2.06
C VAL A 278 4.55 8.67 2.69
N TYR A 279 4.39 9.97 2.89
CA TYR A 279 5.43 10.87 3.37
C TYR A 279 4.89 11.97 4.29
N THR A 280 5.81 12.67 4.94
CA THR A 280 5.55 13.81 5.83
C THR A 280 5.85 15.13 5.13
N ALA A 281 5.31 16.24 5.63
CA ALA A 281 5.55 17.58 5.07
C ALA A 281 7.04 17.99 5.13
N ASP A 282 7.82 17.47 6.08
CA ASP A 282 9.27 17.68 6.19
C ASP A 282 10.10 16.71 5.32
N GLY A 283 9.47 15.99 4.39
CA GLY A 283 10.17 15.17 3.41
C GLY A 283 10.69 13.84 3.95
N CYS A 284 10.15 13.31 5.05
CA CYS A 284 10.44 11.94 5.47
C CYS A 284 9.47 10.95 4.79
N GLY A 285 10.01 9.95 4.08
CA GLY A 285 9.26 8.81 3.54
C GLY A 285 8.98 7.76 4.62
N ILE A 286 7.74 7.26 4.67
CA ILE A 286 7.24 6.38 5.75
C ILE A 286 6.87 4.99 5.22
N GLY A 287 6.21 4.90 4.06
CA GLY A 287 5.65 3.63 3.61
C GLY A 287 5.02 3.64 2.23
N LEU A 288 4.53 2.49 1.78
CA LEU A 288 3.82 2.32 0.51
C LEU A 288 2.38 1.85 0.76
N VAL A 289 1.41 2.48 0.10
CA VAL A 289 -0.01 2.11 0.22
C VAL A 289 -0.22 0.66 -0.24
N ILE A 290 -0.89 -0.14 0.58
CA ILE A 290 -1.34 -1.50 0.27
C ILE A 290 -2.81 -1.46 -0.15
N ALA A 291 -3.62 -0.78 0.66
CA ALA A 291 -5.08 -0.89 0.67
C ALA A 291 -5.73 0.32 1.36
N GLY A 292 -7.01 0.54 1.12
CA GLY A 292 -7.75 1.58 1.83
C GLY A 292 -9.26 1.39 1.88
N THR A 293 -9.84 1.90 2.97
CA THR A 293 -11.28 2.03 3.22
C THR A 293 -11.65 3.49 3.45
N GLU A 294 -12.93 3.73 3.70
CA GLU A 294 -13.44 5.04 4.13
C GLU A 294 -12.87 5.49 5.49
N GLN A 295 -12.35 4.57 6.31
CA GLN A 295 -11.85 4.89 7.65
C GLN A 295 -10.33 4.85 7.77
N TYR A 296 -9.68 3.90 7.11
CA TYR A 296 -8.22 3.72 7.21
C TYR A 296 -7.61 3.30 5.88
N SER A 297 -6.35 3.66 5.68
CA SER A 297 -5.49 3.04 4.67
C SER A 297 -4.32 2.34 5.32
N PHE A 298 -3.96 1.19 4.75
CA PHE A 298 -2.91 0.30 5.23
C PHE A 298 -1.66 0.47 4.40
N VAL A 299 -0.52 0.50 5.07
CA VAL A 299 0.74 0.94 4.48
C VAL A 299 1.86 -0.02 4.90
N SER A 300 2.64 -0.50 3.92
CA SER A 300 3.87 -1.26 4.19
C SER A 300 4.98 -0.30 4.61
N PRO A 301 5.72 -0.55 5.71
CA PRO A 301 6.83 0.31 6.14
C PRO A 301 7.94 0.38 5.08
N LEU A 302 8.33 1.60 4.69
CA LEU A 302 9.25 1.80 3.56
C LEU A 302 10.66 1.30 3.87
N ASP A 303 11.12 1.46 5.11
CA ASP A 303 12.44 1.00 5.55
C ASP A 303 12.57 -0.53 5.47
N ALA A 304 11.51 -1.26 5.83
CA ALA A 304 11.44 -2.71 5.68
C ALA A 304 11.42 -3.11 4.19
N CYS A 305 10.56 -2.48 3.40
CA CYS A 305 10.48 -2.71 1.95
C CYS A 305 11.83 -2.50 1.24
N LEU A 306 12.53 -1.41 1.55
CA LEU A 306 13.82 -1.08 0.95
C LEU A 306 14.92 -2.07 1.37
N ARG A 307 14.93 -2.47 2.64
CA ARG A 307 15.88 -3.48 3.15
C ARG A 307 15.72 -4.82 2.46
N ASP A 308 14.48 -5.26 2.26
CA ASP A 308 14.16 -6.49 1.54
C ASP A 308 14.58 -6.47 0.08
N MET A 309 14.42 -5.30 -0.55
CA MET A 309 14.81 -5.07 -1.94
C MET A 309 16.29 -4.72 -2.08
N LYS A 310 17.04 -4.65 -0.96
CA LYS A 310 18.44 -4.21 -0.90
C LYS A 310 18.63 -2.91 -1.69
N ALA A 311 17.73 -1.96 -1.49
CA ALA A 311 17.66 -0.72 -2.23
C ALA A 311 17.73 0.47 -1.27
N THR A 312 18.25 1.60 -1.75
CA THR A 312 18.15 2.90 -1.08
C THR A 312 17.31 3.82 -1.94
N ILE A 313 16.46 4.63 -1.32
CA ILE A 313 15.78 5.70 -2.04
C ILE A 313 16.81 6.64 -2.69
N LEU A 314 16.51 7.15 -3.89
CA LEU A 314 17.25 8.28 -4.45
C LEU A 314 16.91 9.56 -3.69
#